data_AF-A0A954FG35-F1
#
_entry.id   AF-A0A954FG35-F1
#
_cell.length_a   1.000
_cell.length_b   1.000
_cell.length_c   1.000
_cell.angle_alpha   90.00
_cell.angle_beta   90.00
_cell.angle_gamma   90.00
#
_symmetry.space_group_name_H-M   'P 1'
#
loop_
_entity.id
_entity.type
_entity.pdbx_description
1 polymer ?
#
loop_
_entity_poly.entity_id
_entity_poly.type
_entity_poly.pdbx_seq_one_letter_code
_entity_poly.pdbx_strand_id
1 'polypeptide(L)'
;MSDFHLDQWAQYTGPANWYSLAFPSDWTRDDQDGVLQLSPPDGNATLTISCHWKSVLPQTQSGAGLEIDFDQLFVKHRNILKRPPLVIEHESVAYSGEAIIKKNSSWWKSLLAQSSLFQKNWHHWNLWLIRERSIQMVVTFFYDPQDREELLETVHRILHSVELNLNPANPPELFAQDVLQLAQKKFPLISSQIIPGFRIKFGESELNLTNFYRSYLSSPDDYEQNIVSALATVLQINEWGDEQTEPDLIDIQDRIMPILISQESWKTHFPNFVGENWVANLAILYVVDESRAYWYIHEKLLQKWKISREVLHEIALTNLDHYFLQNDIELICMSREEGPNMIIQSKADAYNASQVLSPSFYQQARKFLGSEFLAGVPNRDFLLALSLSESQVIEKIQHNIANDYLNMDHPLTDQLLVVTADGVSEYCGVS
;
A
#
# COMPACT_ATOMS: atom_id res chain seq x y z
N MET A 1 35.74 7.61 15.51
CA MET A 1 34.51 7.31 16.27
C MET A 1 34.23 5.86 16.01
N SER A 2 34.34 5.06 17.06
CA SER A 2 34.48 3.60 17.04
C SER A 2 33.22 2.89 16.57
N ASP A 3 33.45 1.79 15.86
CA ASP A 3 32.49 0.83 15.33
C ASP A 3 31.28 0.61 16.24
N PHE A 4 30.11 0.90 15.67
CA PHE A 4 28.81 0.89 16.33
C PHE A 4 28.28 -0.54 16.46
N HIS A 5 28.05 -1.02 17.69
CA HIS A 5 27.18 -2.19 17.91
C HIS A 5 25.71 -1.74 17.79
N LEU A 6 25.21 -1.66 16.55
CA LEU A 6 23.80 -1.40 16.20
C LEU A 6 22.94 -2.68 16.21
N ASP A 7 23.49 -3.82 16.66
CA ASP A 7 22.84 -5.14 16.60
C ASP A 7 21.54 -5.24 17.45
N GLN A 8 21.24 -4.24 18.26
CA GLN A 8 20.04 -4.16 19.13
C GLN A 8 19.12 -2.97 18.79
N TRP A 9 19.30 -2.35 17.62
CA TRP A 9 18.49 -1.22 17.17
C TRP A 9 17.62 -1.64 15.97
N ALA A 10 16.33 -1.36 16.07
CA ALA A 10 15.39 -1.56 14.97
C ALA A 10 15.41 -0.33 14.05
N GLN A 11 15.27 -0.58 12.74
CA GLN A 11 15.10 0.47 11.74
C GLN A 11 13.62 0.73 11.51
N TYR A 12 13.27 2.00 11.30
CA TYR A 12 11.92 2.42 10.92
C TYR A 12 11.99 3.42 9.77
N THR A 13 11.11 3.23 8.81
CA THR A 13 10.88 4.16 7.71
C THR A 13 9.47 4.72 7.86
N GLY A 14 9.37 6.04 7.89
CA GLY A 14 8.11 6.76 8.05
C GLY A 14 7.25 6.73 6.79
N PRO A 15 6.00 7.25 6.89
CA PRO A 15 5.07 7.30 5.78
C PRO A 15 5.67 7.95 4.53
N ALA A 16 5.31 7.42 3.36
CA ALA A 16 5.76 7.91 2.05
C ALA A 16 7.30 7.99 1.89
N ASN A 17 8.05 7.22 2.68
CA ASN A 17 9.52 7.22 2.70
C ASN A 17 10.12 8.62 2.92
N TRP A 18 9.44 9.46 3.71
CA TRP A 18 9.89 10.82 4.00
C TRP A 18 11.06 10.88 4.97
N TYR A 19 11.14 9.91 5.88
CA TYR A 19 12.21 9.83 6.85
C TYR A 19 12.52 8.39 7.22
N SER A 20 13.72 8.16 7.72
CA SER A 20 14.07 6.94 8.43
C SER A 20 14.77 7.27 9.74
N LEU A 21 14.72 6.34 10.69
CA LEU A 21 15.43 6.43 11.95
C LEU A 21 15.68 5.05 12.52
N ALA A 22 16.63 4.98 13.44
CA ALA A 22 16.89 3.82 14.27
C ALA A 22 16.41 4.07 15.71
N PHE A 23 15.90 3.03 16.37
CA PHE A 23 15.50 3.08 17.77
C PHE A 23 15.82 1.76 18.50
N PRO A 24 15.93 1.76 19.84
CA PRO A 24 16.19 0.53 20.59
C PRO A 24 15.12 -0.54 20.34
N SER A 25 15.52 -1.78 20.04
CA SER A 25 14.58 -2.85 19.67
C SER A 25 13.67 -3.30 20.81
N ASP A 26 14.00 -2.98 22.05
CA ASP A 26 13.20 -3.25 23.24
C ASP A 26 12.11 -2.19 23.49
N TRP A 27 12.15 -1.05 22.81
CA TRP A 27 11.12 -0.03 22.93
C TRP A 27 9.84 -0.46 22.19
N THR A 28 8.70 -0.16 22.80
CA THR A 28 7.39 -0.37 22.20
C THR A 28 7.17 0.68 21.12
N ARG A 29 6.83 0.23 19.92
CA ARG A 29 6.47 1.06 18.77
C ARG A 29 4.98 1.00 18.51
N ASP A 30 4.35 2.16 18.42
CA ASP A 30 2.97 2.33 17.93
C ASP A 30 2.98 3.35 16.78
N ASP A 31 2.39 3.00 15.65
CA ASP A 31 2.33 3.84 14.45
C ASP A 31 0.87 3.90 13.99
N GLN A 32 0.27 5.08 14.14
CA GLN A 32 -1.13 5.32 13.80
C GLN A 32 -1.26 6.72 13.19
N ASP A 33 -2.02 6.83 12.11
CA ASP A 33 -2.33 8.09 11.42
C ASP A 33 -1.08 8.93 11.04
N GLY A 34 0.04 8.26 10.72
CA GLY A 34 1.29 8.91 10.32
C GLY A 34 2.09 9.51 11.49
N VAL A 35 1.78 9.09 12.72
CA VAL A 35 2.46 9.50 13.94
C VAL A 35 3.14 8.29 14.55
N LEU A 36 4.47 8.35 14.64
CA LEU A 36 5.26 7.33 15.31
C LEU A 36 5.38 7.65 16.79
N GLN A 37 4.98 6.71 17.64
CA GLN A 37 5.17 6.75 19.06
C GLN A 37 6.13 5.63 19.51
N LEU A 38 7.14 6.01 20.28
CA LEU A 38 8.12 5.12 20.87
C LEU A 38 8.10 5.28 22.40
N SER A 39 8.02 4.17 23.12
CA SER A 39 8.02 4.15 24.58
C SER A 39 8.94 3.06 25.13
N PRO A 40 9.72 3.34 26.19
CA PRO A 40 10.52 2.31 26.85
C PRO A 40 9.61 1.25 27.50
N PRO A 41 10.11 0.02 27.75
CA PRO A 41 9.34 -1.09 28.34
C PRO A 41 8.60 -0.73 29.63
N ASP A 42 9.22 0.10 30.47
CA ASP A 42 8.69 0.49 31.78
C ASP A 42 7.52 1.50 31.67
N GLY A 43 7.30 2.07 30.48
CA GLY A 43 6.16 2.96 30.21
C GLY A 43 6.27 4.35 30.84
N ASN A 44 7.44 4.73 31.38
CA ASN A 44 7.65 6.01 32.09
C ASN A 44 7.90 7.22 31.18
N ALA A 45 8.01 7.01 29.86
CA ALA A 45 8.27 8.08 28.90
C ALA A 45 7.62 7.80 27.54
N THR A 46 7.50 8.86 26.75
CA THR A 46 6.92 8.78 25.40
C THR A 46 7.64 9.73 24.47
N LEU A 47 8.19 9.19 23.38
CA LEU A 47 8.73 9.94 22.25
C LEU A 47 7.73 9.87 21.10
N THR A 48 7.25 11.02 20.64
CA THR A 48 6.30 11.12 19.52
C THR A 48 6.98 11.86 18.38
N ILE A 49 6.94 11.28 17.19
CA ILE A 49 7.52 11.81 15.95
C ILE A 49 6.40 11.95 14.94
N SER A 50 6.19 13.17 14.44
CA SER A 50 5.25 13.45 13.37
C SER A 50 5.95 14.22 12.25
N CYS A 51 5.59 13.92 11.01
CA CYS A 51 6.23 14.49 9.84
C CYS A 51 5.17 15.13 8.95
N HIS A 52 5.41 16.38 8.54
CA HIS A 52 4.44 17.20 7.83
C HIS A 52 5.04 17.81 6.58
N TRP A 53 4.20 17.94 5.55
CA TRP A 53 4.56 18.72 4.37
C TRP A 53 4.39 20.22 4.63
N LYS A 54 5.40 21.02 4.28
CA LYS A 54 5.53 22.44 4.62
C LYS A 54 4.33 23.29 4.18
N SER A 55 3.69 22.98 3.06
CA SER A 55 2.54 23.73 2.56
C SER A 55 1.22 23.42 3.30
N VAL A 56 1.19 22.39 4.14
CA VAL A 56 0.00 21.94 4.89
C VAL A 56 -0.02 22.53 6.32
N LEU A 57 1.12 23.04 6.81
CA LEU A 57 1.19 23.72 8.09
C LEU A 57 0.55 25.12 8.00
N PRO A 58 -0.21 25.57 9.02
CA PRO A 58 -0.70 26.95 9.07
C PRO A 58 0.47 27.92 8.92
N GLN A 59 0.41 28.81 7.92
CA GLN A 59 1.41 29.86 7.78
C GLN A 59 1.38 30.73 9.04
N THR A 60 2.36 30.58 9.92
CA THR A 60 2.62 31.54 10.98
C THR A 60 2.96 32.87 10.31
N GLN A 61 2.33 33.96 10.75
CA GLN A 61 2.47 35.30 10.15
C GLN A 61 3.92 35.83 10.13
N SER A 62 4.85 35.18 10.84
CA SER A 62 6.28 35.38 10.71
C SER A 62 6.85 34.51 9.58
N GLY A 63 6.95 35.08 8.38
CA GLY A 63 7.72 34.51 7.29
C GLY A 63 9.19 34.30 7.72
N ALA A 64 9.70 33.10 7.48
CA ALA A 64 11.12 32.68 7.54
C ALA A 64 11.67 32.03 8.83
N GLY A 65 10.90 31.86 9.92
CA GLY A 65 11.38 31.20 11.16
C GLY A 65 10.87 29.78 11.40
N LEU A 66 11.65 28.96 12.11
CA LEU A 66 11.17 27.80 12.89
C LEU A 66 10.62 28.33 14.24
N GLU A 67 9.56 29.12 14.21
CA GLU A 67 8.90 29.64 15.42
C GLU A 67 7.65 28.81 15.75
N ILE A 68 7.47 28.49 17.04
CA ILE A 68 6.41 27.61 17.54
C ILE A 68 5.39 28.42 18.31
N ASP A 69 4.13 28.27 17.95
CA ASP A 69 3.01 28.72 18.78
C ASP A 69 2.68 27.64 19.82
N PHE A 70 3.28 27.75 21.01
CA PHE A 70 3.10 26.79 22.09
C PHE A 70 1.66 26.73 22.62
N ASP A 71 0.86 27.79 22.41
CA ASP A 71 -0.54 27.83 22.81
C ASP A 71 -1.42 26.91 21.94
N GLN A 72 -0.97 26.57 20.72
CA GLN A 72 -1.61 25.56 19.86
C GLN A 72 -1.26 24.12 20.27
N LEU A 73 -0.06 23.91 20.83
CA LEU A 73 0.41 22.57 21.23
C LEU A 73 -0.05 22.18 22.64
N PHE A 74 -0.07 23.13 23.57
CA PHE A 74 -0.31 22.87 24.98
C PHE A 74 -1.44 23.72 25.56
N VAL A 75 -2.32 23.09 26.34
CA VAL A 75 -3.44 23.80 27.01
C VAL A 75 -2.93 24.80 28.05
N LYS A 76 -1.85 24.44 28.74
CA LYS A 76 -1.06 25.31 29.63
C LYS A 76 0.39 24.88 29.54
N HIS A 77 1.30 25.84 29.45
CA HIS A 77 2.74 25.62 29.47
C HIS A 77 3.43 26.62 30.41
N ARG A 78 4.64 26.28 30.86
CA ARG A 78 5.52 27.15 31.65
C ARG A 78 6.97 26.73 31.47
N ASN A 79 7.88 27.57 31.97
CA ASN A 79 9.32 27.29 32.01
C ASN A 79 9.91 26.92 30.63
N ILE A 80 9.40 27.53 29.57
CA ILE A 80 9.89 27.27 28.21
C ILE A 80 11.28 27.85 28.07
N LEU A 81 12.23 26.99 27.70
CA LEU A 81 13.62 27.33 27.45
C LEU A 81 14.00 26.88 26.05
N LYS A 82 14.59 27.78 25.28
CA LYS A 82 15.24 27.43 24.01
C LYS A 82 16.53 26.66 24.31
N ARG A 83 16.73 25.55 23.63
CA ARG A 83 17.90 24.67 23.76
C ARG A 83 18.81 24.82 22.54
N PRO A 84 20.09 24.45 22.66
CA PRO A 84 20.97 24.34 21.49
C PRO A 84 20.32 23.42 20.44
N PRO A 85 20.48 23.73 19.13
CA PRO A 85 19.99 22.88 18.07
C PRO A 85 20.70 21.52 18.08
N LEU A 86 20.09 20.52 17.43
CA LEU A 86 20.72 19.22 17.22
C LEU A 86 21.89 19.38 16.25
N VAL A 87 22.98 18.66 16.52
CA VAL A 87 24.14 18.60 15.62
C VAL A 87 23.89 17.50 14.58
N ILE A 88 22.97 17.78 13.67
CA ILE A 88 22.58 16.91 12.54
C ILE A 88 22.70 17.71 11.24
N GLU A 89 22.64 17.03 10.09
CA GLU A 89 22.78 17.68 8.77
C GLU A 89 21.59 18.60 8.43
N HIS A 90 20.45 18.39 9.09
CA HIS A 90 19.21 19.11 8.86
C HIS A 90 19.08 20.36 9.74
N GLU A 91 18.32 21.36 9.27
CA GLU A 91 18.00 22.55 10.08
C GLU A 91 17.17 22.13 11.30
N SER A 92 17.60 22.49 12.51
CA SER A 92 16.88 22.11 13.73
C SER A 92 16.77 23.22 14.77
N VAL A 93 15.69 23.19 15.55
CA VAL A 93 15.50 24.03 16.74
C VAL A 93 14.96 23.16 17.86
N ALA A 94 15.46 23.37 19.07
CA ALA A 94 15.08 22.61 20.26
C ALA A 94 14.51 23.51 21.36
N TYR A 95 13.51 23.00 22.07
CA TYR A 95 12.87 23.63 23.22
C TYR A 95 12.65 22.61 24.33
N SER A 96 12.53 23.10 25.56
CA SER A 96 12.10 22.28 26.70
C SER A 96 11.17 23.09 27.59
N GLY A 97 10.26 22.42 28.29
CA GLY A 97 9.41 23.10 29.28
C GLY A 97 8.56 22.13 30.07
N GLU A 98 7.53 22.67 30.71
CA GLU A 98 6.52 21.91 31.43
C GLU A 98 5.13 22.23 30.88
N ALA A 99 4.27 21.24 30.73
CA ALA A 99 2.91 21.43 30.24
C ALA A 99 1.87 20.56 30.95
N ILE A 100 0.61 21.04 30.97
CA ILE A 100 -0.55 20.23 31.35
C ILE A 100 -1.25 19.75 30.08
N ILE A 101 -1.37 18.43 29.94
CA ILE A 101 -2.05 17.78 28.82
C ILE A 101 -3.47 17.44 29.27
N LYS A 102 -4.49 18.19 28.83
CA LYS A 102 -5.91 17.91 29.14
C LYS A 102 -6.62 17.27 27.95
N LYS A 103 -7.46 16.26 28.24
CA LYS A 103 -8.37 15.55 27.31
C LYS A 103 -9.43 16.51 26.77
N ASN A 104 -9.21 17.09 25.59
CA ASN A 104 -10.26 17.69 24.77
C ASN A 104 -9.81 17.84 23.31
N SER A 105 -10.52 17.14 22.43
CA SER A 105 -10.72 17.34 20.98
C SER A 105 -9.61 18.04 20.18
N SER A 106 -8.54 17.32 19.87
CA SER A 106 -7.71 17.59 18.69
C SER A 106 -7.10 16.26 18.26
N TRP A 107 -7.10 15.99 16.96
CA TRP A 107 -6.92 14.68 16.30
C TRP A 107 -5.73 13.84 16.79
N TRP A 108 -4.66 14.45 17.28
CA TRP A 108 -3.53 13.80 17.95
C TRP A 108 -3.86 13.03 19.26
N LYS A 109 -5.08 13.14 19.79
CA LYS A 109 -5.48 12.63 21.12
C LYS A 109 -6.12 11.24 21.15
N SER A 110 -6.37 10.57 20.01
CA SER A 110 -6.75 9.15 20.02
C SER A 110 -5.57 8.25 20.42
N LEU A 111 -4.35 8.66 20.06
CA LEU A 111 -3.12 7.87 20.18
C LEU A 111 -2.53 7.87 21.60
N LEU A 112 -2.67 8.98 22.33
CA LEU A 112 -2.13 9.14 23.69
C LEU A 112 -3.01 8.57 24.80
N ALA A 113 -4.14 7.91 24.46
CA ALA A 113 -5.10 7.40 25.45
C ALA A 113 -4.73 6.03 26.05
N GLN A 114 -3.68 5.37 25.56
CA GLN A 114 -3.29 4.01 25.98
C GLN A 114 -2.23 3.94 27.08
N SER A 115 -1.57 5.05 27.45
CA SER A 115 -0.56 5.03 28.53
C SER A 115 -1.12 5.60 29.85
N SER A 116 -0.80 4.94 30.96
CA SER A 116 -1.26 5.28 32.32
C SER A 116 -0.66 6.57 32.89
N LEU A 117 0.21 7.26 32.14
CA LEU A 117 0.94 8.45 32.58
C LEU A 117 0.08 9.73 32.67
N PHE A 118 -1.08 9.79 32.01
CA PHE A 118 -1.78 11.06 31.74
C PHE A 118 -2.87 11.48 32.76
N GLN A 119 -2.71 11.19 34.05
CA GLN A 119 -3.59 11.71 35.11
C GLN A 119 -3.05 13.01 35.75
N LYS A 120 -3.57 14.16 35.28
CA LYS A 120 -3.65 15.46 35.98
C LYS A 120 -2.37 16.06 36.65
N ASN A 121 -1.18 15.77 36.13
CA ASN A 121 0.07 16.40 36.60
C ASN A 121 0.73 17.30 35.53
N TRP A 122 1.67 18.16 35.96
CA TRP A 122 2.56 18.87 35.06
C TRP A 122 3.60 17.88 34.52
N HIS A 123 3.74 17.81 33.20
CA HIS A 123 4.67 16.91 32.53
C HIS A 123 5.84 17.71 31.97
N HIS A 124 7.05 17.17 32.13
CA HIS A 124 8.25 17.72 31.51
C HIS A 124 8.32 17.25 30.06
N TRP A 125 8.75 18.15 29.18
CA TRP A 125 8.89 17.83 27.77
C TRP A 125 10.12 18.45 27.13
N ASN A 126 10.63 17.78 26.11
CA ASN A 126 11.53 18.33 25.11
C ASN A 126 10.84 18.29 23.74
N LEU A 127 11.11 19.29 22.92
CA LEU A 127 10.54 19.44 21.59
C LEU A 127 11.67 19.78 20.63
N TRP A 128 11.77 19.02 19.54
CA TRP A 128 12.67 19.29 18.45
C TRP A 128 11.85 19.49 17.17
N LEU A 129 12.16 20.57 16.47
CA LEU A 129 11.76 20.74 15.09
C LEU A 129 12.96 20.46 14.21
N ILE A 130 12.78 19.59 13.23
CA ILE A 130 13.79 19.27 12.23
C ILE A 130 13.16 19.56 10.87
N ARG A 131 13.88 20.26 10.01
CA ARG A 131 13.38 20.70 8.71
C ARG A 131 14.39 20.36 7.62
N GLU A 132 13.85 19.82 6.54
CA GLU A 132 14.56 19.59 5.28
C GLU A 132 13.63 19.94 4.12
N ARG A 133 13.97 20.99 3.36
CA ARG A 133 13.21 21.46 2.19
C ARG A 133 11.69 21.57 2.41
N SER A 134 10.94 20.58 1.95
CA SER A 134 9.47 20.49 1.97
C SER A 134 8.93 19.72 3.17
N ILE A 135 9.79 19.07 3.95
CA ILE A 135 9.43 18.29 5.11
C ILE A 135 9.74 19.07 6.39
N GLN A 136 8.81 19.04 7.33
CA GLN A 136 9.01 19.46 8.71
C GLN A 136 8.63 18.33 9.66
N MET A 137 9.61 17.85 10.42
CA MET A 137 9.43 16.87 11.47
C MET A 137 9.32 17.57 12.83
N VAL A 138 8.33 17.14 13.61
CA VAL A 138 8.08 17.57 14.98
C VAL A 138 8.27 16.37 15.90
N VAL A 139 9.26 16.45 16.78
CA VAL A 139 9.57 15.40 17.75
C VAL A 139 9.31 15.91 19.15
N THR A 140 8.41 15.27 19.89
CA THR A 140 8.09 15.62 21.28
C THR A 140 8.44 14.46 22.19
N PHE A 141 9.15 14.73 23.28
CA PHE A 141 9.53 13.73 24.28
C PHE A 141 9.00 14.13 25.65
N PHE A 142 8.12 13.31 26.22
CA PHE A 142 7.60 13.43 27.58
C PHE A 142 8.28 12.41 28.49
N TYR A 143 8.65 12.84 29.69
CA TYR A 143 9.40 12.01 30.63
C TYR A 143 9.12 12.38 32.08
N ASP A 144 9.37 11.43 32.99
CA ASP A 144 9.52 11.70 34.41
C ASP A 144 10.92 12.28 34.70
N PRO A 145 11.04 13.38 35.46
CA PRO A 145 12.33 13.95 35.84
C PRO A 145 13.36 12.97 36.43
N GLN A 146 12.91 11.89 37.09
CA GLN A 146 13.79 10.92 37.72
C GLN A 146 14.61 10.12 36.69
N ASP A 147 14.04 9.84 35.52
CA ASP A 147 14.63 8.98 34.49
C ASP A 147 15.28 9.80 33.35
N ARG A 148 15.38 11.12 33.53
CA ARG A 148 15.72 12.06 32.46
C ARG A 148 17.07 11.78 31.81
N GLU A 149 18.13 11.53 32.58
CA GLU A 149 19.50 11.53 32.06
C GLU A 149 19.73 10.35 31.09
N GLU A 150 19.36 9.14 31.51
CA GLU A 150 19.50 7.91 30.72
C GLU A 150 18.60 7.92 29.47
N LEU A 151 17.33 8.31 29.62
CA LEU A 151 16.40 8.34 28.50
C LEU A 151 16.75 9.44 27.49
N LEU A 152 17.25 10.59 27.94
CA LEU A 152 17.61 11.69 27.04
C LEU A 152 18.81 11.35 26.18
N GLU A 153 19.81 10.61 26.70
CA GLU A 153 20.90 10.10 25.88
C GLU A 153 20.39 9.17 24.77
N THR A 154 19.47 8.27 25.12
CA THR A 154 18.85 7.35 24.16
C THR A 154 18.05 8.11 23.09
N VAL A 155 17.24 9.10 23.49
CA VAL A 155 16.47 9.95 22.56
C VAL A 155 17.41 10.74 21.65
N HIS A 156 18.51 11.29 22.16
CA HIS A 156 19.49 11.96 21.30
C HIS A 156 20.11 11.01 20.27
N ARG A 157 20.40 9.76 20.64
CA ARG A 157 20.88 8.75 19.68
C ARG A 157 19.84 8.46 18.59
N ILE A 158 18.56 8.34 18.94
CA ILE A 158 17.47 8.22 17.97
C ILE A 158 17.46 9.44 17.03
N LEU A 159 17.48 10.65 17.59
CA LEU A 159 17.46 11.90 16.81
C LEU A 159 18.67 12.06 15.88
N HIS A 160 19.85 11.58 16.29
CA HIS A 160 21.04 11.57 15.45
C HIS A 160 21.00 10.56 14.30
N SER A 161 20.13 9.55 14.39
CA SER A 161 19.89 8.59 13.30
C SER A 161 18.80 9.02 12.32
N VAL A 162 18.15 10.16 12.56
CA VAL A 162 17.10 10.66 11.66
C VAL A 162 17.71 11.08 10.34
N GLU A 163 17.26 10.43 9.27
CA GLU A 163 17.57 10.80 7.90
C GLU A 163 16.29 11.26 7.20
N LEU A 164 16.23 12.53 6.78
CA LEU A 164 15.13 13.06 5.97
C LEU A 164 15.44 12.87 4.49
N ASN A 165 14.45 12.38 3.74
CA ASN A 165 14.60 12.20 2.30
C ASN A 165 14.68 13.56 1.60
N LEU A 166 15.75 13.77 0.82
CA LEU A 166 16.01 15.02 0.09
C LEU A 166 15.02 15.25 -1.06
N ASN A 167 14.51 14.18 -1.64
CA ASN A 167 13.52 14.19 -2.72
C ASN A 167 12.31 13.36 -2.29
N PRO A 168 11.55 13.84 -1.30
CA PRO A 168 10.44 13.07 -0.77
C PRO A 168 9.31 12.98 -1.80
N ALA A 169 8.62 11.83 -1.81
CA ALA A 169 7.41 11.67 -2.60
C ALA A 169 6.36 12.70 -2.17
N ASN A 170 5.61 13.24 -3.12
CA ASN A 170 4.54 14.19 -2.83
C ASN A 170 3.47 13.55 -1.93
N PRO A 171 2.87 14.29 -0.97
CA PRO A 171 1.73 13.79 -0.19
C PRO A 171 0.52 13.50 -1.09
N PRO A 172 -0.48 12.72 -0.62
CA PRO A 172 -1.64 12.33 -1.43
C PRO A 172 -2.34 13.50 -2.11
N GLU A 173 -2.52 14.63 -1.42
CA GLU A 173 -3.22 15.79 -1.99
C GLU A 173 -2.45 16.43 -3.14
N LEU A 174 -1.12 16.53 -3.02
CA LEU A 174 -0.27 17.06 -4.09
C LEU A 174 -0.14 16.04 -5.23
N PHE A 175 -0.03 14.76 -4.90
CA PHE A 175 -0.05 13.69 -5.89
C PHE A 175 -1.34 13.69 -6.73
N ALA A 176 -2.50 13.83 -6.11
CA ALA A 176 -3.77 13.94 -6.84
C ALA A 176 -3.81 15.15 -7.77
N GLN A 177 -3.24 16.28 -7.35
CA GLN A 177 -3.10 17.47 -8.19
C GLN A 177 -2.16 17.22 -9.37
N ASP A 178 -1.04 16.53 -9.15
CA ASP A 178 -0.10 16.18 -10.23
C ASP A 178 -0.76 15.26 -11.25
N VAL A 179 -1.54 14.27 -10.81
CA VAL A 179 -2.29 13.36 -11.70
C VAL A 179 -3.32 14.15 -12.50
N LEU A 180 -4.06 15.07 -11.86
CA LEU A 180 -5.03 15.91 -12.53
C LEU A 180 -4.36 16.81 -13.60
N GLN A 181 -3.25 17.45 -13.26
CA GLN A 181 -2.50 18.29 -14.20
C GLN A 181 -1.97 17.47 -15.37
N LEU A 182 -1.45 16.27 -15.10
CA LEU A 182 -0.97 15.36 -16.13
C LEU A 182 -2.10 14.91 -17.07
N ALA A 183 -3.25 14.55 -16.52
CA ALA A 183 -4.45 14.19 -17.29
C ALA A 183 -4.89 15.34 -18.21
N GLN A 184 -5.00 16.56 -17.68
CA GLN A 184 -5.38 17.75 -18.44
C GLN A 184 -4.35 18.11 -19.52
N LYS A 185 -3.06 17.89 -19.25
CA LYS A 185 -1.97 18.16 -20.21
C LYS A 185 -1.94 17.14 -21.36
N LYS A 186 -2.12 15.85 -21.05
CA LYS A 186 -2.01 14.75 -22.03
C LYS A 186 -3.31 14.49 -22.79
N PHE A 187 -4.45 14.75 -22.16
CA PHE A 187 -5.78 14.52 -22.72
C PHE A 187 -6.65 15.78 -22.58
N PRO A 188 -6.29 16.89 -23.24
CA PRO A 188 -6.93 18.19 -23.04
C PRO A 188 -8.41 18.25 -23.45
N LEU A 189 -8.88 17.28 -24.25
CA LEU A 189 -10.27 17.18 -24.71
C LEU A 189 -11.18 16.45 -23.71
N ILE A 190 -10.60 15.81 -22.68
CA ILE A 190 -11.33 14.98 -21.71
C ILE A 190 -11.51 15.76 -20.41
N SER A 191 -12.76 15.87 -19.94
CA SER A 191 -13.06 16.51 -18.67
C SER A 191 -12.40 15.74 -17.52
N SER A 192 -11.63 16.44 -16.69
CA SER A 192 -10.85 15.84 -15.60
C SER A 192 -11.03 16.67 -14.33
N GLN A 193 -11.40 16.03 -13.21
CA GLN A 193 -11.52 16.69 -11.90
C GLN A 193 -11.26 15.72 -10.73
N ILE A 194 -10.70 16.24 -9.63
CA ILE A 194 -10.57 15.48 -8.38
C ILE A 194 -11.94 15.41 -7.69
N ILE A 195 -12.29 14.23 -7.18
CA ILE A 195 -13.52 13.97 -6.43
C ILE A 195 -13.19 13.39 -5.03
N PRO A 196 -14.12 13.45 -4.05
CA PRO A 196 -13.87 12.94 -2.70
C PRO A 196 -13.47 11.46 -2.64
N GLY A 197 -12.62 11.12 -1.66
CA GLY A 197 -12.13 9.77 -1.45
C GLY A 197 -10.89 9.43 -2.29
N PHE A 198 -9.98 10.39 -2.50
CA PHE A 198 -8.72 10.21 -3.24
C PHE A 198 -8.91 9.63 -4.64
N ARG A 199 -9.84 10.24 -5.40
CA ARG A 199 -10.25 9.81 -6.73
C ARG A 199 -10.20 10.94 -7.75
N ILE A 200 -10.07 10.60 -9.03
CA ILE A 200 -10.24 11.52 -10.16
C ILE A 200 -11.36 11.02 -11.06
N LYS A 201 -12.27 11.92 -11.43
CA LYS A 201 -13.19 11.71 -12.54
C LYS A 201 -12.49 12.11 -13.84
N PHE A 202 -12.46 11.20 -14.81
CA PHE A 202 -11.82 11.36 -16.11
C PHE A 202 -12.78 10.90 -17.21
N GLY A 203 -13.37 11.86 -17.93
CA GLY A 203 -14.52 11.63 -18.80
C GLY A 203 -15.72 11.14 -17.98
N GLU A 204 -16.27 9.99 -18.34
CA GLU A 204 -17.34 9.32 -17.59
C GLU A 204 -16.84 8.30 -16.56
N SER A 205 -15.52 8.06 -16.50
CA SER A 205 -14.94 7.09 -15.59
C SER A 205 -14.38 7.73 -14.32
N GLU A 206 -14.34 6.96 -13.23
CA GLU A 206 -13.71 7.33 -11.98
C GLU A 206 -12.48 6.44 -11.73
N LEU A 207 -11.38 7.05 -11.34
CA LEU A 207 -10.12 6.40 -11.02
C LEU A 207 -9.78 6.59 -9.55
N ASN A 208 -9.53 5.50 -8.82
CA ASN A 208 -8.95 5.53 -7.47
C ASN A 208 -7.45 5.77 -7.57
N LEU A 209 -6.94 6.76 -6.83
CA LEU A 209 -5.53 7.12 -6.84
C LEU A 209 -4.69 6.32 -5.84
N THR A 210 -5.31 5.48 -5.01
CA THR A 210 -4.63 4.73 -3.94
C THR A 210 -3.53 3.83 -4.51
N ASN A 211 -3.83 2.99 -5.50
CA ASN A 211 -2.80 2.13 -6.10
C ASN A 211 -1.74 2.90 -6.89
N PHE A 212 -2.12 3.96 -7.58
CA PHE A 212 -1.15 4.81 -8.28
C PHE A 212 -0.19 5.49 -7.30
N TYR A 213 -0.71 5.88 -6.14
CA TYR A 213 0.11 6.45 -5.07
C TYR A 213 1.07 5.42 -4.48
N ARG A 214 0.60 4.19 -4.21
CA ARG A 214 1.47 3.09 -3.77
C ARG A 214 2.60 2.82 -4.77
N SER A 215 2.28 2.72 -6.06
CA SER A 215 3.27 2.53 -7.12
C SER A 215 4.23 3.72 -7.25
N TYR A 216 3.74 4.94 -7.06
CA TYR A 216 4.56 6.14 -7.05
C TYR A 216 5.56 6.15 -5.90
N LEU A 217 5.19 5.65 -4.72
CA LEU A 217 6.09 5.56 -3.57
C LEU A 217 7.23 4.56 -3.78
N SER A 218 6.99 3.47 -4.53
CA SER A 218 8.02 2.46 -4.82
C SER A 218 8.90 2.82 -6.01
N SER A 219 8.31 3.36 -7.08
CA SER A 219 9.00 3.73 -8.31
C SER A 219 8.57 5.12 -8.81
N PRO A 220 9.06 6.21 -8.19
CA PRO A 220 8.67 7.57 -8.57
C PRO A 220 8.99 7.93 -10.03
N ASP A 221 10.04 7.36 -10.59
CA ASP A 221 10.50 7.64 -11.96
C ASP A 221 9.52 7.13 -13.03
N ASP A 222 8.75 6.08 -12.74
CA ASP A 222 7.77 5.48 -13.65
C ASP A 222 6.39 6.14 -13.58
N TYR A 223 6.21 7.10 -12.67
CA TYR A 223 4.95 7.76 -12.37
C TYR A 223 4.18 8.24 -13.61
N GLU A 224 4.82 9.06 -14.45
CA GLU A 224 4.13 9.69 -15.59
C GLU A 224 3.63 8.62 -16.55
N GLN A 225 4.44 7.59 -16.80
CA GLN A 225 4.10 6.49 -17.69
C GLN A 225 2.93 5.66 -17.14
N ASN A 226 2.95 5.32 -15.85
CA ASN A 226 1.93 4.50 -15.21
C ASN A 226 0.56 5.20 -15.23
N ILE A 227 0.54 6.49 -14.88
CA ILE A 227 -0.69 7.30 -14.93
C ILE A 227 -1.22 7.43 -16.35
N VAL A 228 -0.35 7.77 -17.31
CA VAL A 228 -0.77 7.95 -18.72
C VAL A 228 -1.32 6.66 -19.30
N SER A 229 -0.69 5.52 -19.01
CA SER A 229 -1.15 4.20 -19.46
C SER A 229 -2.56 3.89 -18.92
N ALA A 230 -2.79 4.14 -17.62
CA ALA A 230 -4.10 3.92 -17.02
C ALA A 230 -5.19 4.85 -17.59
N LEU A 231 -4.88 6.15 -17.75
CA LEU A 231 -5.81 7.10 -18.38
C LEU A 231 -6.13 6.71 -19.82
N ALA A 232 -5.13 6.30 -20.60
CA ALA A 232 -5.32 5.82 -21.96
C ALA A 232 -6.18 4.56 -22.00
N THR A 233 -5.97 3.61 -21.08
CA THR A 233 -6.78 2.39 -20.96
C THR A 233 -8.24 2.74 -20.69
N VAL A 234 -8.51 3.68 -19.78
CA VAL A 234 -9.86 4.17 -19.50
C VAL A 234 -10.51 4.81 -20.73
N LEU A 235 -9.76 5.55 -21.54
CA LEU A 235 -10.29 6.11 -22.80
C LEU A 235 -10.55 5.02 -23.83
N GLN A 236 -9.64 4.06 -23.97
CA GLN A 236 -9.82 2.93 -24.89
C GLN A 236 -11.08 2.12 -24.55
N ILE A 237 -11.40 1.99 -23.27
CA ILE A 237 -12.65 1.35 -22.81
C ILE A 237 -13.89 2.17 -23.19
N ASN A 238 -13.78 3.51 -23.23
CA ASN A 238 -14.90 4.42 -23.49
C ASN A 238 -15.05 4.85 -24.97
N GLU A 239 -14.00 4.80 -25.80
CA GLU A 239 -13.92 5.40 -27.14
C GLU A 239 -13.84 4.39 -28.31
N TRP A 240 -14.52 3.24 -28.24
CA TRP A 240 -14.55 2.35 -29.40
C TRP A 240 -15.34 2.90 -30.60
N GLY A 241 -14.61 3.58 -31.49
CA GLY A 241 -14.93 3.78 -32.91
C GLY A 241 -14.13 2.80 -33.82
N ASP A 242 -14.74 2.42 -34.95
CA ASP A 242 -14.52 1.16 -35.68
C ASP A 242 -13.28 1.06 -36.65
N GLU A 243 -12.29 1.96 -36.68
CA GLU A 243 -11.27 1.93 -37.78
C GLU A 243 -9.79 1.69 -37.39
N GLN A 244 -9.42 1.57 -36.11
CA GLN A 244 -8.02 1.31 -35.69
C GLN A 244 -7.83 0.07 -34.79
N THR A 245 -8.84 -0.77 -34.61
CA THR A 245 -8.99 -1.66 -33.44
C THR A 245 -9.20 -3.15 -33.74
N GLU A 246 -8.93 -3.62 -34.95
CA GLU A 246 -9.17 -5.03 -35.33
C GLU A 246 -7.92 -5.76 -35.85
N PRO A 247 -7.01 -6.23 -34.98
CA PRO A 247 -5.84 -7.02 -35.39
C PRO A 247 -6.22 -8.39 -35.93
N ASP A 248 -5.31 -9.04 -36.65
CA ASP A 248 -5.45 -10.44 -37.03
C ASP A 248 -4.96 -11.32 -35.88
N LEU A 249 -5.65 -12.46 -35.65
CA LEU A 249 -5.38 -13.33 -34.50
C LEU A 249 -3.92 -13.78 -34.45
N ILE A 250 -3.31 -14.06 -35.59
CA ILE A 250 -1.95 -14.61 -35.65
C ILE A 250 -0.89 -13.64 -35.12
N ASP A 251 -1.15 -12.32 -35.15
CA ASP A 251 -0.23 -11.28 -34.72
C ASP A 251 -0.27 -11.04 -33.20
N ILE A 252 -1.28 -11.58 -32.53
CA ILE A 252 -1.55 -11.31 -31.12
C ILE A 252 -1.74 -12.59 -30.28
N GLN A 253 -1.89 -13.75 -30.92
CA GLN A 253 -2.32 -15.00 -30.27
C GLN A 253 -1.44 -15.44 -29.11
N ASP A 254 -0.14 -15.11 -29.16
CA ASP A 254 0.87 -15.43 -28.15
C ASP A 254 0.83 -14.49 -26.94
N ARG A 255 0.07 -13.40 -27.04
CA ARG A 255 -0.11 -12.38 -26.00
C ARG A 255 -1.50 -12.39 -25.41
N ILE A 256 -2.37 -13.29 -25.84
CA ILE A 256 -3.72 -13.41 -25.28
C ILE A 256 -3.60 -14.03 -23.88
N MET A 257 -4.07 -13.32 -22.86
CA MET A 257 -3.97 -13.73 -21.46
C MET A 257 -5.36 -13.73 -20.79
N PRO A 258 -5.61 -14.65 -19.83
CA PRO A 258 -6.83 -14.67 -19.03
C PRO A 258 -6.69 -13.77 -17.79
N ILE A 259 -7.73 -13.01 -17.48
CA ILE A 259 -7.82 -12.18 -16.28
C ILE A 259 -9.09 -12.49 -15.50
N LEU A 260 -8.94 -12.65 -14.18
CA LEU A 260 -10.07 -12.74 -13.25
C LEU A 260 -10.69 -11.37 -12.96
N ILE A 261 -12.01 -11.33 -12.91
CA ILE A 261 -12.80 -10.19 -12.49
C ILE A 261 -14.04 -10.66 -11.72
N SER A 262 -14.63 -9.83 -10.85
CA SER A 262 -15.95 -10.14 -10.31
C SER A 262 -17.04 -10.11 -11.40
N GLN A 263 -18.00 -11.03 -11.32
CA GLN A 263 -19.13 -11.12 -12.26
C GLN A 263 -19.96 -9.82 -12.30
N GLU A 264 -20.12 -9.16 -11.15
CA GLU A 264 -20.81 -7.87 -11.07
C GLU A 264 -20.07 -6.80 -11.88
N SER A 265 -18.74 -6.72 -11.74
CA SER A 265 -17.92 -5.79 -12.50
C SER A 265 -17.97 -6.09 -13.99
N TRP A 266 -17.93 -7.36 -14.39
CA TRP A 266 -18.06 -7.75 -15.79
C TRP A 266 -19.40 -7.28 -16.38
N LYS A 267 -20.51 -7.59 -15.70
CA LYS A 267 -21.86 -7.21 -16.17
C LYS A 267 -22.08 -5.71 -16.22
N THR A 268 -21.51 -4.97 -15.29
CA THR A 268 -21.75 -3.52 -15.15
C THR A 268 -20.82 -2.69 -16.04
N HIS A 269 -19.53 -3.05 -16.10
CA HIS A 269 -18.49 -2.22 -16.71
C HIS A 269 -17.92 -2.80 -18.01
N PHE A 270 -18.13 -4.10 -18.28
CA PHE A 270 -17.51 -4.81 -19.39
C PHE A 270 -18.50 -5.68 -20.21
N PRO A 271 -19.74 -5.24 -20.50
CA PRO A 271 -20.80 -6.12 -21.01
C PRO A 271 -20.55 -6.69 -22.42
N ASN A 272 -19.70 -6.06 -23.23
CA ASN A 272 -19.45 -6.47 -24.61
C ASN A 272 -18.10 -7.21 -24.79
N PHE A 273 -17.34 -7.38 -23.71
CA PHE A 273 -16.08 -8.12 -23.74
C PHE A 273 -16.32 -9.61 -23.55
N VAL A 274 -15.46 -10.40 -24.19
CA VAL A 274 -15.56 -11.85 -24.18
C VAL A 274 -15.13 -12.36 -22.82
N GLY A 275 -15.98 -13.20 -22.24
CA GLY A 275 -15.69 -13.85 -20.97
C GLY A 275 -16.69 -14.95 -20.67
N GLU A 276 -16.46 -15.60 -19.54
CA GLU A 276 -17.34 -16.64 -19.01
C GLU A 276 -17.43 -16.59 -17.48
N ASN A 277 -18.55 -17.07 -16.94
CA ASN A 277 -18.71 -17.15 -15.50
C ASN A 277 -17.80 -18.26 -14.94
N TRP A 278 -17.26 -18.00 -13.77
CA TRP A 278 -16.45 -18.91 -12.99
C TRP A 278 -16.95 -19.00 -11.54
N VAL A 279 -16.25 -19.75 -10.70
CA VAL A 279 -16.64 -19.99 -9.29
C VAL A 279 -16.50 -18.73 -8.43
N ALA A 280 -17.11 -18.73 -7.25
CA ALA A 280 -17.04 -17.66 -6.25
C ALA A 280 -17.48 -16.28 -6.77
N ASN A 281 -18.49 -16.24 -7.65
CA ASN A 281 -18.93 -15.02 -8.34
C ASN A 281 -17.83 -14.33 -9.17
N LEU A 282 -16.82 -15.08 -9.59
CA LEU A 282 -15.78 -14.60 -10.51
C LEU A 282 -16.18 -14.87 -11.97
N ALA A 283 -15.53 -14.16 -12.86
CA ALA A 283 -15.59 -14.35 -14.31
C ALA A 283 -14.17 -14.30 -14.87
N ILE A 284 -13.95 -15.05 -15.95
CA ILE A 284 -12.71 -15.05 -16.71
C ILE A 284 -12.95 -14.18 -17.94
N LEU A 285 -12.16 -13.13 -18.11
CA LEU A 285 -12.11 -12.31 -19.32
C LEU A 285 -10.77 -12.51 -20.04
N TYR A 286 -10.74 -12.15 -21.31
CA TYR A 286 -9.56 -12.28 -22.14
C TYR A 286 -9.01 -10.91 -22.53
N VAL A 287 -7.69 -10.78 -22.44
CA VAL A 287 -6.97 -9.56 -22.81
C VAL A 287 -5.83 -9.89 -23.76
N VAL A 288 -5.33 -8.89 -24.48
CA VAL A 288 -4.03 -8.95 -25.15
C VAL A 288 -3.05 -8.16 -24.32
N ASP A 289 -1.99 -8.84 -23.89
CA ASP A 289 -0.89 -8.30 -23.12
C ASP A 289 0.05 -7.49 -24.02
N GLU A 290 0.33 -6.27 -23.60
CA GLU A 290 1.29 -5.37 -24.21
C GLU A 290 2.35 -5.02 -23.16
N SER A 291 3.54 -4.62 -23.60
CA SER A 291 4.69 -4.33 -22.71
C SER A 291 4.42 -3.38 -21.52
N ARG A 292 3.33 -2.61 -21.54
CA ARG A 292 2.99 -1.57 -20.55
C ARG A 292 1.50 -1.48 -20.20
N ALA A 293 0.67 -2.34 -20.80
CA ALA A 293 -0.79 -2.28 -20.68
C ALA A 293 -1.40 -3.60 -21.18
N TYR A 294 -2.70 -3.76 -21.01
CA TYR A 294 -3.46 -4.79 -21.73
C TYR A 294 -4.78 -4.20 -22.18
N TRP A 295 -5.37 -4.80 -23.22
CA TRP A 295 -6.69 -4.42 -23.71
C TRP A 295 -7.58 -5.66 -23.83
N TYR A 296 -8.85 -5.52 -23.49
CA TYR A 296 -9.78 -6.66 -23.45
C TYR A 296 -10.31 -7.02 -24.85
N ILE A 297 -10.50 -8.31 -25.08
CA ILE A 297 -10.98 -8.84 -26.36
C ILE A 297 -12.50 -8.68 -26.47
N HIS A 298 -12.95 -8.06 -27.56
CA HIS A 298 -14.36 -7.83 -27.84
C HIS A 298 -15.00 -9.00 -28.58
N GLU A 299 -16.31 -9.19 -28.41
CA GLU A 299 -17.06 -10.24 -29.12
C GLU A 299 -17.01 -10.10 -30.65
N LYS A 300 -16.89 -8.87 -31.16
CA LYS A 300 -16.69 -8.62 -32.61
C LYS A 300 -15.42 -9.29 -33.15
N LEU A 301 -14.35 -9.36 -32.35
CA LEU A 301 -13.08 -9.96 -32.77
C LEU A 301 -13.19 -11.48 -32.93
N LEU A 302 -13.94 -12.16 -32.07
CA LEU A 302 -14.21 -13.60 -32.23
C LEU A 302 -14.91 -13.88 -33.55
N GLN A 303 -15.89 -13.06 -33.91
CA GLN A 303 -16.61 -13.17 -35.19
C GLN A 303 -15.66 -12.98 -36.39
N LYS A 304 -14.75 -12.00 -36.31
CA LYS A 304 -13.73 -11.76 -37.33
C LYS A 304 -12.78 -12.95 -37.47
N TRP A 305 -12.22 -13.42 -36.36
CA TRP A 305 -11.26 -14.52 -36.32
C TRP A 305 -11.89 -15.88 -36.59
N LYS A 306 -13.23 -15.98 -36.53
CA LYS A 306 -14.02 -17.20 -36.71
C LYS A 306 -13.61 -18.31 -35.74
N ILE A 307 -13.26 -17.91 -34.51
CA ILE A 307 -12.96 -18.83 -33.41
C ILE A 307 -14.11 -18.84 -32.40
N SER A 308 -14.25 -19.95 -31.68
CA SER A 308 -15.19 -20.03 -30.56
C SER A 308 -14.55 -19.50 -29.27
N ARG A 309 -15.37 -19.28 -28.24
CA ARG A 309 -14.88 -18.85 -26.92
C ARG A 309 -13.99 -19.90 -26.28
N GLU A 310 -14.29 -21.17 -26.48
CA GLU A 310 -13.51 -22.30 -25.97
C GLU A 310 -12.10 -22.30 -26.59
N VAL A 311 -11.99 -22.02 -27.90
CA VAL A 311 -10.68 -21.91 -28.56
C VAL A 311 -9.87 -20.75 -27.99
N LEU A 312 -10.51 -19.60 -27.75
CA LEU A 312 -9.85 -18.45 -27.13
C LEU A 312 -9.39 -18.76 -25.69
N HIS A 313 -10.20 -19.48 -24.92
CA HIS A 313 -9.88 -19.91 -23.56
C HIS A 313 -8.62 -20.77 -23.52
N GLU A 314 -8.55 -21.80 -24.39
CA GLU A 314 -7.39 -22.69 -24.48
C GLU A 314 -6.11 -21.96 -24.88
N ILE A 315 -6.20 -21.00 -25.82
CA ILE A 315 -5.06 -20.14 -26.19
C ILE A 315 -4.59 -19.35 -24.95
N ALA A 316 -5.52 -18.72 -24.24
CA ALA A 316 -5.21 -17.90 -23.08
C ALA A 316 -4.55 -18.70 -21.95
N LEU A 317 -5.09 -19.88 -21.60
CA LEU A 317 -4.51 -20.75 -20.58
C LEU A 317 -3.11 -21.26 -20.98
N THR A 318 -2.92 -21.60 -22.25
CA THR A 318 -1.61 -22.03 -22.75
C THR A 318 -0.56 -20.91 -22.60
N ASN A 319 -0.93 -19.67 -22.93
CA ASN A 319 -0.04 -18.53 -22.78
C ASN A 319 0.23 -18.21 -21.29
N LEU A 320 -0.77 -18.34 -20.43
CA LEU A 320 -0.60 -18.17 -18.98
C LEU A 320 0.42 -19.16 -18.40
N ASP A 321 0.32 -20.44 -18.79
CA ASP A 321 1.28 -21.47 -18.38
C ASP A 321 2.70 -21.14 -18.87
N HIS A 322 2.84 -20.73 -20.14
CA HIS A 322 4.13 -20.31 -20.68
C HIS A 322 4.70 -19.08 -19.96
N TYR A 323 3.88 -18.08 -19.69
CA TYR A 323 4.26 -16.86 -18.99
C TYR A 323 4.91 -17.20 -17.63
N PHE A 324 4.29 -18.08 -16.85
CA PHE A 324 4.79 -18.47 -15.53
C PHE A 324 5.97 -19.45 -15.56
N LEU A 325 6.18 -20.16 -16.68
CA LEU A 325 7.37 -20.98 -16.87
C LEU A 325 8.61 -20.16 -17.29
N GLN A 326 8.40 -19.05 -18.00
CA GLN A 326 9.48 -18.19 -18.49
C GLN A 326 9.89 -17.11 -17.49
N ASN A 327 8.93 -16.60 -16.72
CA ASN A 327 9.20 -15.64 -15.66
C ASN A 327 9.56 -16.42 -14.39
N ASP A 328 10.77 -16.22 -13.87
CA ASP A 328 11.21 -16.81 -12.59
C ASP A 328 10.35 -16.26 -11.43
N ILE A 329 9.18 -16.87 -11.20
CA ILE A 329 8.28 -16.47 -10.12
C ILE A 329 8.96 -16.81 -8.80
N GLU A 330 9.24 -15.78 -8.02
CA GLU A 330 9.73 -15.95 -6.66
C GLU A 330 8.55 -16.29 -5.74
N LEU A 331 8.51 -17.53 -5.27
CA LEU A 331 7.52 -18.01 -4.31
C LEU A 331 8.10 -17.94 -2.90
N ILE A 332 7.41 -17.24 -2.00
CA ILE A 332 7.69 -17.26 -0.57
C ILE A 332 6.98 -18.48 0.01
N CYS A 333 7.79 -19.49 0.34
CA CYS A 333 7.35 -20.70 1.00
C CYS A 333 7.51 -20.54 2.51
N MET A 334 6.42 -20.31 3.23
CA MET A 334 6.47 -20.32 4.70
C MET A 334 6.47 -21.76 5.17
N SER A 335 7.52 -22.16 5.89
CA SER A 335 7.76 -23.55 6.29
C SER A 335 7.70 -23.74 7.80
N ARG A 336 7.22 -24.92 8.20
CA ARG A 336 7.51 -25.54 9.51
C ARG A 336 8.37 -26.79 9.31
N GLU A 337 8.75 -27.44 10.40
CA GLU A 337 9.65 -28.60 10.44
C GLU A 337 9.30 -29.75 9.46
N GLU A 338 8.07 -29.81 8.94
CA GLU A 338 7.56 -30.83 7.99
C GLU A 338 7.42 -30.36 6.52
N GLY A 339 7.76 -29.11 6.19
CA GLY A 339 7.69 -28.54 4.83
C GLY A 339 6.88 -27.23 4.74
N PRO A 340 6.78 -26.62 3.55
CA PRO A 340 6.00 -25.40 3.35
C PRO A 340 4.50 -25.66 3.38
N ASN A 341 3.81 -24.99 4.31
CA ASN A 341 2.36 -25.09 4.50
C ASN A 341 1.60 -23.98 3.74
N MET A 342 2.33 -22.99 3.22
CA MET A 342 1.79 -21.81 2.57
C MET A 342 2.73 -21.28 1.48
N ILE A 343 2.14 -20.85 0.37
CA ILE A 343 2.81 -20.29 -0.80
C ILE A 343 2.21 -18.91 -1.07
N ILE A 344 3.06 -17.89 -1.15
CA ILE A 344 2.70 -16.53 -1.53
C ILE A 344 3.64 -16.07 -2.64
N GLN A 345 3.15 -15.33 -3.62
CA GLN A 345 4.02 -14.71 -4.62
C GLN A 345 4.75 -13.51 -4.03
N SER A 346 6.06 -13.44 -4.23
CA SER A 346 6.90 -12.38 -3.65
C SER A 346 6.67 -11.01 -4.31
N LYS A 347 6.14 -10.98 -5.53
CA LYS A 347 5.94 -9.76 -6.32
C LYS A 347 4.50 -9.70 -6.80
N ALA A 348 3.89 -8.53 -6.69
CA ALA A 348 2.60 -8.25 -7.27
C ALA A 348 2.72 -8.21 -8.81
N ASP A 349 1.85 -8.95 -9.49
CA ASP A 349 1.74 -8.99 -10.95
C ASP A 349 0.25 -9.12 -11.33
N ALA A 350 -0.17 -8.50 -12.43
CA ALA A 350 -1.56 -8.45 -12.85
C ALA A 350 -2.20 -9.83 -13.12
N TYR A 351 -1.37 -10.87 -13.34
CA TYR A 351 -1.79 -12.25 -13.62
C TYR A 351 -1.70 -13.17 -12.40
N ASN A 352 -1.27 -12.67 -11.24
CA ASN A 352 -1.11 -13.44 -10.01
C ASN A 352 -2.39 -14.20 -9.63
N ALA A 353 -3.52 -13.50 -9.53
CA ALA A 353 -4.79 -14.16 -9.25
C ALA A 353 -5.16 -15.16 -10.35
N SER A 354 -4.91 -14.84 -11.63
CA SER A 354 -5.18 -15.73 -12.76
C SER A 354 -4.35 -17.01 -12.73
N GLN A 355 -3.24 -17.07 -11.99
CA GLN A 355 -2.46 -18.29 -11.82
C GLN A 355 -3.29 -19.43 -11.22
N VAL A 356 -4.34 -19.11 -10.47
CA VAL A 356 -5.30 -20.12 -9.99
C VAL A 356 -6.05 -20.80 -11.13
N LEU A 357 -5.96 -20.35 -12.39
CA LEU A 357 -6.53 -21.02 -13.56
C LEU A 357 -5.54 -22.01 -14.20
N SER A 358 -4.26 -21.94 -13.84
CA SER A 358 -3.17 -22.71 -14.45
C SER A 358 -3.15 -24.15 -13.93
N PRO A 359 -3.31 -25.16 -14.81
CA PRO A 359 -3.14 -26.57 -14.42
C PRO A 359 -1.70 -26.87 -13.95
N SER A 360 -0.71 -26.22 -14.57
CA SER A 360 0.69 -26.34 -14.22
C SER A 360 0.97 -25.85 -12.80
N PHE A 361 0.34 -24.75 -12.38
CA PHE A 361 0.41 -24.26 -11.00
C PHE A 361 -0.14 -25.30 -10.01
N TYR A 362 -1.31 -25.89 -10.27
CA TYR A 362 -1.89 -26.91 -9.38
C TYR A 362 -0.94 -28.09 -9.17
N GLN A 363 -0.34 -28.59 -10.26
CA GLN A 363 0.58 -29.73 -10.19
C GLN A 363 1.83 -29.43 -9.35
N GLN A 364 2.28 -28.17 -9.35
CA GLN A 364 3.41 -27.74 -8.54
C GLN A 364 2.99 -27.53 -7.07
N ALA A 365 1.91 -26.78 -6.82
CA ALA A 365 1.42 -26.49 -5.48
C ALA A 365 1.06 -27.76 -4.70
N ARG A 366 0.45 -28.77 -5.36
CA ARG A 366 0.07 -30.04 -4.72
C ARG A 366 1.24 -30.87 -4.21
N LYS A 367 2.46 -30.69 -4.76
CA LYS A 367 3.67 -31.36 -4.25
C LYS A 367 4.03 -30.89 -2.85
N PHE A 368 3.58 -29.69 -2.47
CA PHE A 368 3.93 -29.02 -1.22
C PHE A 368 2.74 -28.93 -0.25
N LEU A 369 1.57 -28.55 -0.76
CA LEU A 369 0.39 -28.24 0.07
C LEU A 369 -0.53 -29.42 0.34
N GLY A 370 -0.34 -30.54 -0.37
CA GLY A 370 -1.16 -31.74 -0.29
C GLY A 370 -2.06 -31.95 -1.51
N SER A 371 -2.86 -33.02 -1.48
CA SER A 371 -3.75 -33.38 -2.60
C SER A 371 -4.85 -32.36 -2.87
N GLU A 372 -5.24 -31.62 -1.84
CA GLU A 372 -6.22 -30.55 -1.84
C GLU A 372 -5.65 -29.39 -1.01
N PHE A 373 -5.91 -28.16 -1.44
CA PHE A 373 -5.42 -26.95 -0.77
C PHE A 373 -6.39 -25.79 -0.96
N LEU A 374 -6.26 -24.75 -0.15
CA LEU A 374 -7.06 -23.53 -0.28
C LEU A 374 -6.28 -22.47 -1.04
N ALA A 375 -7.00 -21.66 -1.83
CA ALA A 375 -6.46 -20.50 -2.51
C ALA A 375 -7.27 -19.23 -2.15
N GLY A 376 -6.57 -18.13 -1.89
CA GLY A 376 -7.16 -16.81 -1.66
C GLY A 376 -6.75 -15.85 -2.77
N VAL A 377 -7.74 -15.20 -3.39
CA VAL A 377 -7.59 -14.22 -4.49
C VAL A 377 -8.44 -12.97 -4.20
N PRO A 378 -8.04 -12.11 -3.23
CA PRO A 378 -8.82 -10.95 -2.81
C PRO A 378 -8.91 -9.88 -3.90
N ASN A 379 -7.86 -9.78 -4.72
CA ASN A 379 -7.73 -8.83 -5.82
C ASN A 379 -6.87 -9.45 -6.95
N ARG A 380 -6.71 -8.75 -8.08
CA ARG A 380 -6.02 -9.25 -9.29
C ARG A 380 -4.54 -9.60 -9.09
N ASP A 381 -3.83 -8.85 -8.25
CA ASP A 381 -2.39 -8.92 -8.12
C ASP A 381 -1.88 -9.85 -7.01
N PHE A 382 -2.79 -10.59 -6.37
CA PHE A 382 -2.47 -11.40 -5.22
C PHE A 382 -3.06 -12.81 -5.32
N LEU A 383 -2.20 -13.79 -5.08
CA LEU A 383 -2.57 -15.18 -4.87
C LEU A 383 -1.86 -15.72 -3.63
N LEU A 384 -2.64 -16.34 -2.76
CA LEU A 384 -2.18 -17.10 -1.61
C LEU A 384 -2.67 -18.54 -1.76
N ALA A 385 -1.81 -19.52 -1.53
CA ALA A 385 -2.21 -20.93 -1.44
C ALA A 385 -1.75 -21.54 -0.11
N LEU A 386 -2.60 -22.34 0.54
CA LEU A 386 -2.32 -22.92 1.86
C LEU A 386 -2.88 -24.33 2.02
N SER A 387 -2.23 -25.14 2.85
CA SER A 387 -2.70 -26.50 3.18
C SER A 387 -3.99 -26.49 4.01
N LEU A 388 -4.87 -27.47 3.77
CA LEU A 388 -6.11 -27.69 4.52
C LEU A 388 -5.90 -28.20 5.96
N SER A 389 -4.68 -28.61 6.31
CA SER A 389 -4.35 -29.20 7.61
C SER A 389 -4.38 -28.20 8.79
N GLU A 390 -4.55 -26.90 8.53
CA GLU A 390 -4.32 -25.83 9.51
C GLU A 390 -5.56 -24.98 9.84
N SER A 391 -6.55 -25.56 10.50
CA SER A 391 -7.84 -24.89 10.84
C SER A 391 -7.71 -23.54 11.54
N GLN A 392 -6.76 -23.37 12.48
CA GLN A 392 -6.56 -22.10 13.19
C GLN A 392 -5.94 -20.98 12.34
N VAL A 393 -5.20 -21.35 11.29
CA VAL A 393 -4.55 -20.39 10.37
C VAL A 393 -5.54 -19.98 9.29
N ILE A 394 -6.41 -20.90 8.87
CA ILE A 394 -7.49 -20.66 7.90
C ILE A 394 -8.41 -19.53 8.34
N GLU A 395 -8.86 -19.52 9.60
CA GLU A 395 -9.74 -18.44 10.11
C GLU A 395 -9.08 -17.06 10.05
N LYS A 396 -7.80 -16.97 10.41
CA LYS A 396 -7.04 -15.70 10.34
C LYS A 396 -6.83 -15.25 8.90
N ILE A 397 -6.54 -16.19 8.00
CA ILE A 397 -6.37 -15.90 6.58
C ILE A 397 -7.68 -15.46 5.96
N GLN A 398 -8.80 -16.12 6.26
CA GLN A 398 -10.12 -15.67 5.81
C GLN A 398 -10.41 -14.24 6.24
N HIS A 399 -10.10 -13.89 7.50
CA HIS A 399 -10.26 -12.52 7.97
C HIS A 399 -9.38 -11.52 7.20
N ASN A 400 -8.12 -11.88 6.94
CA ASN A 400 -7.20 -11.04 6.17
C ASN A 400 -7.65 -10.88 4.71
N ILE A 401 -8.06 -11.96 4.04
CA ILE A 401 -8.58 -11.93 2.67
C ILE A 401 -9.84 -11.07 2.57
N ALA A 402 -10.75 -11.16 3.54
CA ALA A 402 -11.93 -10.30 3.59
C ALA A 402 -11.57 -8.82 3.79
N ASN A 403 -10.58 -8.52 4.65
CA ASN A 403 -10.08 -7.16 4.82
C ASN A 403 -9.39 -6.65 3.56
N ASP A 404 -8.59 -7.47 2.89
CA ASP A 404 -7.90 -7.12 1.64
C ASP A 404 -8.90 -6.88 0.52
N TYR A 405 -9.91 -7.74 0.37
CA TYR A 405 -11.03 -7.54 -0.57
C TYR A 405 -11.74 -6.19 -0.37
N LEU A 406 -11.90 -5.71 0.87
CA LEU A 406 -12.54 -4.43 1.15
C LEU A 406 -11.63 -3.21 0.89
N ASN A 407 -10.31 -3.38 0.95
CA ASN A 407 -9.34 -2.28 0.98
C ASN A 407 -8.42 -2.21 -0.25
N MET A 408 -8.44 -3.22 -1.12
CA MET A 408 -7.63 -3.28 -2.34
C MET A 408 -8.44 -2.91 -3.59
N ASP A 409 -7.78 -2.35 -4.60
CA ASP A 409 -8.46 -1.98 -5.84
C ASP A 409 -8.75 -3.22 -6.70
N HIS A 410 -9.80 -3.14 -7.51
CA HIS A 410 -10.30 -4.26 -8.34
C HIS A 410 -10.56 -5.55 -7.54
N PRO A 411 -11.43 -5.47 -6.52
CA PRO A 411 -11.73 -6.62 -5.67
C PRO A 411 -12.31 -7.77 -6.49
N LEU A 412 -11.84 -8.97 -6.19
CA LEU A 412 -12.25 -10.20 -6.86
C LEU A 412 -13.25 -10.97 -6.00
N THR A 413 -12.79 -11.58 -4.90
CA THR A 413 -13.65 -12.33 -3.97
C THR A 413 -13.07 -12.31 -2.56
N ASP A 414 -13.94 -12.26 -1.56
CA ASP A 414 -13.61 -12.43 -0.14
C ASP A 414 -13.58 -13.92 0.27
N GLN A 415 -13.96 -14.82 -0.64
CA GLN A 415 -14.04 -16.24 -0.37
C GLN A 415 -12.72 -16.95 -0.67
N LEU A 416 -12.41 -17.95 0.15
CA LEU A 416 -11.38 -18.93 -0.20
C LEU A 416 -11.93 -19.90 -1.24
N LEU A 417 -11.05 -20.36 -2.12
CA LEU A 417 -11.31 -21.39 -3.11
C LEU A 417 -10.69 -22.70 -2.64
N VAL A 418 -11.35 -23.83 -2.87
CA VAL A 418 -10.78 -25.17 -2.69
C VAL A 418 -10.26 -25.64 -4.04
N VAL A 419 -8.98 -25.99 -4.10
CA VAL A 419 -8.34 -26.54 -5.28
C VAL A 419 -8.14 -28.03 -5.09
N THR A 420 -8.72 -28.84 -5.98
CA THR A 420 -8.69 -30.31 -5.95
C THR A 420 -8.12 -30.87 -7.26
N ALA A 421 -8.05 -32.20 -7.37
CA ALA A 421 -7.68 -32.84 -8.64
C ALA A 421 -8.71 -32.62 -9.76
N ASP A 422 -9.98 -32.42 -9.40
CA ASP A 422 -11.11 -32.37 -10.32
C ASP A 422 -11.50 -30.92 -10.71
N GLY A 423 -10.90 -29.93 -10.05
CA GLY A 423 -11.13 -28.52 -10.33
C GLY A 423 -11.10 -27.64 -9.09
N VAL A 424 -11.65 -26.43 -9.24
CA VAL A 424 -11.73 -25.39 -8.21
C VAL A 424 -13.19 -25.15 -7.82
N SER A 425 -13.47 -24.97 -6.54
CA SER A 425 -14.80 -24.65 -6.01
C SER A 425 -14.72 -23.63 -4.87
N GLU A 426 -15.86 -23.10 -4.41
CA GLU A 426 -15.91 -22.25 -3.22
C GLU A 426 -15.62 -23.06 -1.95
N TYR A 427 -14.90 -22.44 -1.00
CA TYR A 427 -14.74 -22.99 0.34
C TYR A 427 -15.90 -22.58 1.24
N CYS A 428 -16.76 -23.54 1.58
CA CYS A 428 -17.93 -23.31 2.43
C CYS A 428 -17.66 -23.47 3.95
N GLY A 429 -16.40 -23.59 4.36
CA GLY A 429 -16.04 -23.91 5.76
C GLY A 429 -16.25 -25.38 6.13
N VAL A 430 -15.74 -25.78 7.30
CA VAL A 430 -16.14 -27.03 7.96
C VAL A 430 -17.38 -26.69 8.80
N SER A 431 -18.50 -27.37 8.54
CA SER A 431 -19.75 -27.22 9.31
C SER A 431 -19.60 -27.62 10.78
#